data_AF-A0AAP4B9A5-F1
#
_entry.id   AF-A0AAP4B9A5-F1
#
_cell.length_a   1.000
_cell.length_b   1.000
_cell.length_c   1.000
_cell.angle_alpha   90.00
_cell.angle_beta   90.00
_cell.angle_gamma   90.00
#
_symmetry.space_group_name_H-M   'P 1'
#
loop_
_entity.id
_entity.type
_entity.pdbx_description
1 polymer ?
#
loop_
_entity_poly.entity_id
_entity_poly.type
_entity_poly.pdbx_seq_one_letter_code
_entity_poly.pdbx_strand_id
1 'polypeptide(L)'
;MDKNQGYSILTAVMLENGRGFALGEHPTAPSPFVTWACYDDKHGVRQYEWGHYGSDRAALERDLLERVENYQQQFSVKVAQIEAPGLYKYYSTQRPVDIGTFPKPAGNAPDEIVNYDRRVPVEGGAFLAWGHLTYTKPLTEKQAADYELRPAPEVSGLLREGRPRPIAEQMKEAARLAGERQAPSAPKRDAPDRGGR
;
A
#
# COMPACT_ATOMS: atom_id res chain seq x y z
N MET A 1 6.22 16.15 4.10
CA MET A 1 5.29 15.69 5.16
C MET A 1 4.10 16.63 5.23
N ASP A 2 2.90 16.07 5.05
CA ASP A 2 1.64 16.81 5.09
C ASP A 2 1.29 17.26 6.52
N LYS A 3 0.58 18.38 6.66
CA LYS A 3 0.24 18.97 7.96
C LYS A 3 -1.18 19.53 7.96
N ASN A 4 -1.90 19.26 9.06
CA ASN A 4 -3.23 19.80 9.30
C ASN A 4 -3.35 20.31 10.74
N GLN A 5 -3.78 21.55 10.92
CA GLN A 5 -3.98 22.18 12.25
C GLN A 5 -2.78 22.03 13.21
N GLY A 6 -1.56 22.07 12.67
CA GLY A 6 -0.31 21.89 13.41
C GLY A 6 0.14 20.44 13.61
N TYR A 7 -0.72 19.45 13.38
CA TYR A 7 -0.36 18.04 13.43
C TYR A 7 0.33 17.64 12.14
N SER A 8 1.40 16.85 12.26
CA SER A 8 2.06 16.23 11.11
C SER A 8 1.38 14.89 10.82
N ILE A 9 1.02 14.65 9.57
CA ILE A 9 0.35 13.41 9.17
C ILE A 9 1.36 12.27 9.17
N LEU A 10 1.13 11.29 10.04
CA LEU A 10 1.96 10.10 10.17
C LEU A 10 1.58 9.05 9.12
N THR A 11 0.27 8.83 8.94
CA THR A 11 -0.29 7.84 8.02
C THR A 11 -1.60 8.36 7.47
N ALA A 12 -1.86 8.17 6.18
CA ALA A 12 -3.19 8.31 5.59
C ALA A 12 -3.54 7.08 4.75
N VAL A 13 -4.73 6.53 4.95
CA VAL A 13 -5.27 5.42 4.17
C VAL A 13 -6.35 5.99 3.26
N MET A 14 -6.09 5.97 1.96
CA MET A 14 -7.01 6.47 0.94
C MET A 14 -7.70 5.31 0.24
N LEU A 15 -8.98 5.52 -0.03
CA LEU A 15 -9.91 4.57 -0.62
C LEU A 15 -10.18 4.93 -2.09
N GLU A 16 -10.66 3.96 -2.86
CA GLU A 16 -10.89 4.09 -4.30
C GLU A 16 -11.87 5.20 -4.70
N ASN A 17 -12.74 5.64 -3.78
CA ASN A 17 -13.70 6.72 -4.00
C ASN A 17 -13.16 8.13 -3.66
N GLY A 18 -11.86 8.26 -3.40
CA GLY A 18 -11.21 9.53 -3.06
C GLY A 18 -11.40 10.00 -1.61
N ARG A 19 -12.07 9.19 -0.77
CA ARG A 19 -12.18 9.39 0.68
C ARG A 19 -11.10 8.58 1.39
N GLY A 20 -10.84 8.88 2.65
CA GLY A 20 -9.86 8.15 3.45
C GLY A 20 -9.86 8.58 4.90
N PHE A 21 -8.87 8.07 5.63
CA PHE A 21 -8.66 8.43 7.03
C PHE A 21 -7.17 8.64 7.29
N ALA A 22 -6.83 9.57 8.18
CA ALA A 22 -5.45 9.93 8.46
C ALA A 22 -5.18 10.03 9.95
N LEU A 23 -4.02 9.56 10.38
CA LEU A 23 -3.46 9.73 11.73
C LEU A 23 -2.45 10.87 11.72
N GLY A 24 -2.61 11.83 12.62
CA GLY A 24 -1.70 12.95 12.84
C GLY A 24 -1.11 12.98 14.24
N GLU A 25 0.05 13.62 14.38
CA GLU A 25 0.74 13.86 15.65
C GLU A 25 1.15 15.33 15.83
N HIS A 26 0.94 15.86 17.04
CA HIS A 26 1.41 17.15 17.50
C HIS A 26 2.03 17.00 18.91
N PRO A 27 3.36 16.84 19.03
CA PRO A 27 4.00 16.47 20.30
C PRO A 27 3.75 17.41 21.48
N THR A 28 3.44 18.68 21.22
CA THR A 28 3.20 19.70 22.25
C THR A 28 1.72 20.02 22.48
N ALA A 29 0.79 19.27 21.88
CA ALA A 29 -0.64 19.48 22.06
C ALA A 29 -1.14 18.71 23.32
N PRO A 30 -2.20 19.17 24.00
CA PRO A 30 -2.83 18.42 25.10
C PRO A 30 -3.29 17.02 24.67
N SER A 31 -3.75 16.89 23.43
CA SER A 31 -4.03 15.62 22.76
C SER A 31 -3.03 15.43 21.63
N PRO A 32 -1.89 14.76 21.85
CA PRO A 32 -0.85 14.64 20.86
C PRO A 32 -1.25 13.90 19.57
N PHE A 33 -2.30 13.08 19.60
CA PHE A 33 -2.72 12.26 18.47
C PHE A 33 -4.14 12.58 18.02
N VAL A 34 -4.38 12.43 16.72
CA VAL A 34 -5.69 12.63 16.11
C VAL A 34 -5.89 11.72 14.91
N THR A 35 -7.09 11.15 14.76
CA THR A 35 -7.54 10.58 13.48
C THR A 35 -8.55 11.50 12.82
N TRP A 36 -8.43 11.71 11.51
CA TRP A 36 -9.37 12.48 10.70
C TRP A 36 -9.97 11.63 9.60
N ALA A 37 -11.21 11.92 9.19
CA ALA A 37 -11.65 11.61 7.85
C ALA A 37 -10.99 12.60 6.88
N CYS A 38 -10.63 12.15 5.69
CA CYS A 38 -10.00 13.00 4.68
C CYS A 38 -10.49 12.67 3.28
N TYR A 39 -10.30 13.60 2.36
CA TYR A 39 -10.62 13.43 0.95
C TYR A 39 -9.76 14.35 0.08
N ASP A 40 -9.54 13.96 -1.18
CA ASP A 40 -8.93 14.85 -2.16
C ASP A 40 -10.03 15.66 -2.86
N ASP A 41 -9.89 16.99 -2.91
CA ASP A 41 -10.83 17.86 -3.61
C ASP A 41 -10.65 17.81 -5.14
N LYS A 42 -11.45 18.60 -5.87
CA LYS A 42 -11.40 18.67 -7.34
C LYS A 42 -10.05 19.14 -7.91
N HIS A 43 -9.19 19.72 -7.09
CA HIS A 43 -7.84 20.15 -7.45
C HIS A 43 -6.76 19.16 -6.96
N GLY A 44 -7.15 18.05 -6.33
CA GLY A 44 -6.25 17.07 -5.75
C GLY A 44 -5.60 17.52 -4.44
N VAL A 45 -6.17 18.53 -3.77
CA VAL A 45 -5.69 19.00 -2.47
C VAL A 45 -6.42 18.22 -1.37
N ARG A 46 -5.65 17.65 -0.44
CA ARG A 46 -6.15 16.87 0.69
C ARG A 46 -6.87 17.79 1.69
N GLN A 47 -8.10 17.43 2.02
CA GLN A 47 -8.95 18.08 3.02
C GLN A 47 -9.18 17.14 4.20
N TYR A 48 -9.41 17.68 5.40
CA TYR A 48 -9.56 16.94 6.65
C TYR A 48 -10.82 17.37 7.41
N GLU A 49 -11.56 16.39 7.94
CA GLU A 49 -12.80 16.60 8.69
C GLU A 49 -13.02 15.51 9.76
N TRP A 50 -13.94 15.75 10.69
CA TRP A 50 -14.43 14.79 11.69
C TRP A 50 -13.30 14.09 12.49
N GLY A 51 -12.60 14.86 13.31
CA GLY A 51 -11.41 14.41 14.06
C GLY A 51 -11.69 13.77 15.41
N HIS A 52 -11.06 12.63 15.72
CA HIS A 52 -11.01 12.06 17.07
C HIS A 52 -9.63 12.33 17.68
N TYR A 53 -9.57 13.07 18.78
CA TYR A 53 -8.32 13.46 19.45
C TYR A 53 -8.08 12.61 20.69
N GLY A 54 -6.82 12.28 20.98
CA GLY A 54 -6.46 11.63 22.23
C GLY A 54 -4.96 11.61 22.50
N SER A 55 -4.60 11.01 23.64
CA SER A 55 -3.21 10.98 24.13
C SER A 55 -2.51 9.63 23.97
N ASP A 56 -3.25 8.57 23.67
CA ASP A 56 -2.70 7.23 23.44
C ASP A 56 -2.59 6.93 21.95
N ARG A 57 -1.35 6.89 21.44
CA ARG A 57 -1.06 6.58 20.04
C ARG A 57 -1.68 5.25 19.61
N ALA A 58 -1.56 4.21 20.42
CA ALA A 58 -2.05 2.87 20.05
C ALA A 58 -3.58 2.85 19.96
N ALA A 59 -4.27 3.65 20.77
CA ALA A 59 -5.72 3.82 20.65
C ALA A 59 -6.11 4.52 19.35
N LEU A 60 -5.40 5.57 18.94
CA LEU A 60 -5.70 6.28 17.69
C LEU A 60 -5.28 5.47 16.44
N GLU A 61 -4.25 4.64 16.53
CA GLU A 61 -3.92 3.66 15.48
C GLU A 61 -5.04 2.62 15.31
N ARG A 62 -5.63 2.12 16.41
CA ARG A 62 -6.80 1.23 16.34
C ARG A 62 -8.03 1.94 15.76
N ASP A 63 -8.31 3.17 16.22
CA ASP A 63 -9.41 3.98 15.70
C ASP A 63 -9.26 4.24 14.19
N LEU A 64 -8.05 4.51 13.70
CA LEU A 64 -7.78 4.64 12.26
C LEU A 64 -8.22 3.38 11.49
N LEU A 65 -7.77 2.20 11.94
CA LEU A 65 -8.07 0.94 11.28
C LEU A 65 -9.57 0.63 11.32
N GLU A 66 -10.21 0.79 12.48
CA GLU A 66 -11.65 0.57 12.63
C GLU A 66 -12.47 1.49 11.71
N ARG A 67 -12.09 2.77 11.60
CA ARG A 67 -12.77 3.73 10.70
C ARG A 67 -12.62 3.34 9.24
N VAL A 68 -11.44 2.88 8.83
CA VAL A 68 -11.20 2.36 7.48
C VAL A 68 -12.09 1.14 7.23
N GLU A 69 -12.04 0.12 8.09
CA GLU A 69 -12.80 -1.12 7.93
C GLU A 69 -14.31 -0.88 7.90
N ASN A 70 -14.83 -0.08 8.83
CA ASN A 70 -16.26 0.26 8.88
C ASN A 70 -16.70 0.95 7.59
N TYR A 71 -15.90 1.88 7.08
CA TYR A 71 -16.20 2.58 5.83
C TYR A 71 -16.14 1.64 4.61
N GLN A 72 -15.15 0.75 4.55
CA GLN A 72 -15.06 -0.27 3.50
C GLN A 72 -16.30 -1.17 3.49
N GLN A 73 -16.77 -1.62 4.65
CA GLN A 73 -17.98 -2.44 4.77
C GLN A 73 -19.24 -1.68 4.35
N GLN A 74 -19.38 -0.44 4.84
CA GLN A 74 -20.57 0.37 4.58
C GLN A 74 -20.70 0.78 3.10
N PHE A 75 -19.59 1.14 2.45
CA PHE A 75 -19.60 1.68 1.08
C PHE A 75 -19.07 0.71 0.02
N SER A 76 -18.68 -0.50 0.42
CA SER A 76 -18.11 -1.53 -0.48
C SER A 76 -16.91 -1.03 -1.31
N VAL A 77 -16.05 -0.21 -0.69
CA VAL A 77 -14.83 0.33 -1.31
C VAL A 77 -13.58 -0.36 -0.78
N LYS A 78 -12.50 -0.36 -1.57
CA LYS A 78 -11.20 -0.88 -1.14
C LYS A 78 -10.20 0.24 -0.84
N VAL A 79 -9.17 -0.11 -0.07
CA VAL A 79 -7.97 0.70 0.07
C VAL A 79 -7.30 0.81 -1.30
N ALA A 80 -7.11 2.04 -1.76
CA ALA A 80 -6.41 2.35 -3.00
C ALA A 80 -4.92 2.59 -2.75
N GLN A 81 -4.58 3.30 -1.67
CA GLN A 81 -3.20 3.65 -1.35
C GLN A 81 -3.05 3.97 0.14
N ILE A 82 -1.87 3.66 0.69
CA ILE A 82 -1.46 4.07 2.03
C ILE A 82 -0.34 5.09 1.86
N GLU A 83 -0.42 6.20 2.56
CA GLU A 83 0.52 7.31 2.48
C GLU A 83 1.19 7.46 3.84
N ALA A 84 2.49 7.21 3.92
CA ALA A 84 3.26 7.43 5.14
C ALA A 84 4.68 7.88 4.75
N PRO A 85 5.27 8.87 5.45
CA PRO A 85 6.61 9.33 5.15
C PRO A 85 7.61 8.18 5.17
N GLY A 86 8.44 8.09 4.15
CA GLY A 86 9.45 7.04 4.06
C GLY A 86 8.95 5.67 3.58
N LEU A 87 7.64 5.48 3.39
CA LEU A 87 7.04 4.17 3.07
C LEU A 87 7.54 3.61 1.73
N TYR A 88 7.64 4.47 0.72
CA TYR A 88 7.98 4.04 -0.63
C TYR A 88 9.46 4.26 -0.91
N LYS A 89 10.28 3.26 -0.57
CA LYS A 89 11.72 3.23 -0.86
C LYS A 89 12.01 2.77 -2.28
N TYR A 90 12.86 3.55 -2.96
CA TYR A 90 13.41 3.26 -4.28
C TYR A 90 14.93 3.40 -4.27
N TYR A 91 15.60 2.58 -5.07
CA TYR A 91 17.05 2.60 -5.22
C TYR A 91 17.44 3.16 -6.59
N SER A 92 18.40 4.09 -6.59
CA SER A 92 19.03 4.53 -7.83
C SER A 92 20.09 3.52 -8.23
N THR A 93 19.87 2.84 -9.37
CA THR A 93 20.68 1.66 -9.73
C THR A 93 21.82 1.98 -10.68
N GLN A 94 21.68 3.00 -11.54
CA GLN A 94 22.65 3.27 -12.62
C GLN A 94 23.61 4.41 -12.32
N ARG A 95 23.18 5.40 -11.55
CA ARG A 95 23.95 6.62 -11.24
C ARG A 95 23.64 7.15 -9.84
N PRO A 96 24.53 7.95 -9.23
CA PRO A 96 24.21 8.74 -8.05
C PRO A 96 22.98 9.63 -8.28
N VAL A 97 22.29 9.96 -7.20
CA VAL A 97 21.18 10.91 -7.20
C VAL A 97 21.75 12.32 -7.17
N ASP A 98 21.44 13.13 -8.17
CA ASP A 98 21.83 14.54 -8.25
C ASP A 98 20.61 15.39 -8.62
N ILE A 99 20.79 16.71 -8.65
CA ILE A 99 19.79 17.67 -9.06
C ILE A 99 19.29 17.30 -10.47
N GLY A 100 18.00 17.04 -10.58
CA GLY A 100 17.35 16.69 -11.84
C GLY A 100 17.39 15.20 -12.21
N THR A 101 17.98 14.33 -11.38
CA THR A 101 18.04 12.89 -11.65
C THR A 101 17.06 12.08 -10.79
N PHE A 102 15.98 12.72 -10.32
CA PHE A 102 14.93 12.04 -9.58
C PHE A 102 13.56 12.70 -9.82
N PRO A 103 12.46 11.92 -9.74
CA PRO A 103 11.13 12.46 -9.98
C PRO A 103 10.68 13.35 -8.82
N LYS A 104 10.06 14.48 -9.16
CA LYS A 104 9.38 15.40 -8.23
C LYS A 104 7.94 15.67 -8.69
N PRO A 105 7.03 14.68 -8.62
CA PRO A 105 5.62 14.91 -8.93
C PRO A 105 5.03 15.98 -8.02
N ALA A 106 4.06 16.75 -8.53
CA ALA A 106 3.33 17.73 -7.73
C ALA A 106 2.70 17.03 -6.51
N GLY A 107 2.98 17.53 -5.30
CA GLY A 107 2.48 16.95 -4.06
C GLY A 107 3.12 15.63 -3.63
N ASN A 108 4.21 15.17 -4.26
CA ASN A 108 4.93 13.96 -3.87
C ASN A 108 6.45 14.10 -4.07
N ALA A 109 7.05 15.14 -3.48
CA ALA A 109 8.50 15.26 -3.40
C ALA A 109 9.09 14.15 -2.49
N PRO A 110 10.36 13.74 -2.69
CA PRO A 110 10.97 12.73 -1.84
C PRO A 110 11.08 13.22 -0.39
N ASP A 111 10.86 12.30 0.54
CA ASP A 111 11.03 12.52 1.97
C ASP A 111 12.51 12.52 2.36
N GLU A 112 13.28 11.60 1.77
CA GLU A 112 14.71 11.44 2.00
C GLU A 112 15.43 11.10 0.69
N ILE A 113 16.66 11.61 0.56
CA ILE A 113 17.59 11.24 -0.51
C ILE A 113 18.93 10.93 0.13
N VAL A 114 19.44 9.74 -0.12
CA VAL A 114 20.74 9.29 0.37
C VAL A 114 21.58 8.82 -0.81
N ASN A 115 22.74 9.45 -0.99
CA ASN A 115 23.79 8.92 -1.86
C ASN A 115 24.77 8.09 -1.07
N TYR A 116 25.27 7.03 -1.71
CA TYR A 116 26.39 6.25 -1.24
C TYR A 116 27.66 6.72 -1.95
N ASP A 117 28.80 6.66 -1.26
CA ASP A 117 30.09 7.05 -1.84
C ASP A 117 30.48 6.19 -3.05
N ARG A 118 29.99 4.95 -3.08
CA ARG A 118 30.19 3.98 -4.16
C ARG A 118 28.93 3.18 -4.39
N ARG A 119 28.86 2.51 -5.54
CA ARG A 119 27.81 1.53 -5.81
C ARG A 119 27.97 0.34 -4.85
N VAL A 120 26.99 0.10 -3.98
CA VAL A 120 27.03 -0.96 -2.95
C VAL A 120 25.91 -1.96 -3.13
N PRO A 121 26.10 -3.23 -2.67
CA PRO A 121 25.01 -4.20 -2.59
C PRO A 121 23.95 -3.76 -1.58
N VAL A 122 22.68 -3.87 -1.96
CA VAL A 122 21.50 -3.57 -1.14
C VAL A 122 20.54 -4.77 -1.11
N GLU A 123 19.56 -4.75 -0.20
CA GLU A 123 18.54 -5.81 -0.09
C GLU A 123 19.15 -7.21 0.03
N GLY A 124 20.13 -7.38 0.91
CA GLY A 124 20.85 -8.64 1.11
C GLY A 124 21.76 -9.04 -0.07
N GLY A 125 22.11 -8.10 -0.95
CA GLY A 125 22.95 -8.36 -2.13
C GLY A 125 22.17 -8.72 -3.39
N ALA A 126 20.85 -8.54 -3.40
CA ALA A 126 20.01 -8.80 -4.56
C ALA A 126 20.36 -7.92 -5.79
N PHE A 127 20.90 -6.72 -5.55
CA PHE A 127 21.39 -5.82 -6.60
C PHE A 127 22.29 -4.72 -6.02
N LEU A 128 22.91 -3.94 -6.90
CA LEU A 128 23.78 -2.81 -6.55
C LEU A 128 23.04 -1.48 -6.74
N ALA A 129 23.27 -0.51 -5.85
CA ALA A 129 22.69 0.83 -5.92
C ALA A 129 23.72 1.91 -5.57
N TRP A 130 23.55 3.10 -6.12
CA TRP A 130 24.33 4.30 -5.81
C TRP A 130 23.72 5.16 -4.70
N GLY A 131 22.48 4.86 -4.33
CA GLY A 131 21.74 5.60 -3.33
C GLY A 131 20.30 5.11 -3.25
N HIS A 132 19.54 5.73 -2.36
CA HIS A 132 18.11 5.50 -2.26
C HIS A 132 17.35 6.80 -2.05
N LEU A 133 16.07 6.76 -2.41
CA LEU A 133 15.10 7.79 -2.16
C LEU A 133 13.89 7.17 -1.48
N THR A 134 13.22 7.95 -0.64
CA THR A 134 11.94 7.55 -0.07
C THR A 134 10.86 8.57 -0.42
N TYR A 135 9.63 8.10 -0.57
CA TYR A 135 8.46 8.92 -0.89
C TYR A 135 7.29 8.56 0.02
N THR A 136 6.42 9.53 0.24
CA THR A 136 5.18 9.36 1.02
C THR A 136 4.11 8.64 0.21
N LYS A 137 4.05 8.91 -1.11
CA LYS A 137 3.13 8.26 -2.06
C LYS A 137 3.95 7.47 -3.10
N PRO A 138 3.38 6.39 -3.68
CA PRO A 138 4.12 5.61 -4.66
C PRO A 138 4.39 6.42 -5.92
N LEU A 139 5.55 6.19 -6.53
CA LEU A 139 5.81 6.61 -7.90
C LEU A 139 5.07 5.69 -8.88
N THR A 140 4.61 6.25 -9.99
CA THR A 140 4.13 5.45 -11.12
C THR A 140 5.28 4.63 -11.72
N GLU A 141 4.98 3.53 -12.40
CA GLU A 141 6.02 2.73 -13.08
C GLU A 141 6.84 3.57 -14.07
N LYS A 142 6.17 4.45 -14.80
CA LYS A 142 6.85 5.36 -15.74
C LYS A 142 7.81 6.31 -15.02
N GLN A 143 7.36 6.95 -13.93
CA GLN A 143 8.23 7.83 -13.13
C GLN A 143 9.43 7.08 -12.55
N ALA A 144 9.25 5.84 -12.09
CA ALA A 144 10.38 5.04 -11.60
C ALA A 144 11.32 4.67 -12.75
N ALA A 145 10.78 4.21 -13.89
CA ALA A 145 11.56 3.78 -15.05
C ALA A 145 12.34 4.92 -15.73
N ASP A 146 11.71 6.08 -15.93
CA ASP A 146 12.32 7.26 -16.57
C ASP A 146 13.57 7.75 -15.79
N TYR A 147 13.65 7.43 -14.50
CA TYR A 147 14.76 7.77 -13.61
C TYR A 147 15.57 6.55 -13.16
N GLU A 148 15.36 5.39 -13.76
CA GLU A 148 16.11 4.14 -13.49
C GLU A 148 16.06 3.71 -12.01
N LEU A 149 14.95 4.05 -11.36
CA LEU A 149 14.68 3.73 -9.97
C LEU A 149 14.07 2.35 -9.85
N ARG A 150 14.62 1.54 -8.95
CA ARG A 150 14.11 0.21 -8.62
C ARG A 150 13.39 0.25 -7.27
N PRO A 151 12.10 -0.14 -7.18
CA PRO A 151 11.42 -0.23 -5.88
C PRO A 151 12.08 -1.28 -4.99
N ALA A 152 12.10 -1.04 -3.68
CA ALA A 152 12.45 -2.06 -2.71
C ALA A 152 11.49 -3.27 -2.80
N PRO A 153 11.90 -4.49 -2.41
CA PRO A 153 11.05 -5.68 -2.49
C PRO A 153 9.70 -5.52 -1.79
N GLU A 154 9.69 -4.92 -0.60
CA GLU A 154 8.47 -4.61 0.17
C GLU A 154 7.53 -3.69 -0.61
N VAL A 155 8.06 -2.59 -1.15
CA VAL A 155 7.31 -1.65 -2.01
C VAL A 155 6.80 -2.34 -3.26
N SER A 156 7.60 -3.21 -3.87
CA SER A 156 7.17 -4.00 -5.02
C SER A 156 6.01 -4.95 -4.69
N GLY A 157 5.92 -5.42 -3.44
CA GLY A 157 4.77 -6.19 -2.95
C GLY A 157 3.53 -5.31 -2.88
N LEU A 158 3.61 -4.18 -2.17
CA LEU A 158 2.52 -3.22 -2.01
C LEU A 158 1.94 -2.74 -3.35
N LEU A 159 2.81 -2.45 -4.33
CA LEU A 159 2.39 -2.01 -5.67
C LEU A 159 1.67 -3.10 -6.48
N ARG A 160 1.87 -4.38 -6.15
CA ARG A 160 1.24 -5.52 -6.84
C ARG A 160 -0.12 -5.87 -6.26
N GLU A 161 -0.35 -5.66 -4.97
CA GLU A 161 -1.61 -6.03 -4.31
C GLU A 161 -2.83 -5.27 -4.85
N GLY A 162 -2.63 -4.07 -5.41
CA GLY A 162 -3.67 -3.29 -6.11
C GLY A 162 -3.88 -3.66 -7.59
N ARG A 163 -3.08 -4.58 -8.16
CA ARG A 163 -3.22 -4.99 -9.57
C ARG A 163 -4.03 -6.28 -9.69
N PRO A 164 -4.91 -6.40 -10.71
CA PRO A 164 -5.45 -7.70 -11.08
C PRO A 164 -4.29 -8.66 -11.33
N ARG A 165 -4.35 -9.86 -10.74
CA ARG A 165 -3.35 -10.92 -10.99
C ARG A 165 -3.18 -11.10 -12.51
N PRO A 166 -1.99 -11.39 -13.03
CA PRO A 166 -1.83 -11.70 -14.45
C PRO A 166 -2.83 -12.77 -14.91
N ILE A 167 -3.37 -12.64 -16.13
CA ILE A 167 -4.37 -13.59 -16.67
C ILE A 167 -3.90 -15.03 -16.52
N ALA A 168 -2.61 -15.31 -16.72
CA ALA A 168 -2.03 -16.64 -16.55
C ALA A 168 -2.21 -17.21 -15.12
N GLU A 169 -2.03 -16.40 -14.09
CA GLU A 169 -2.26 -16.82 -12.70
C GLU A 169 -3.74 -16.98 -12.40
N GLN A 170 -4.58 -16.07 -12.90
CA GLN A 170 -6.04 -16.19 -12.80
C GLN A 170 -6.54 -17.48 -13.45
N MET A 171 -6.04 -17.82 -14.64
CA MET A 171 -6.38 -19.06 -15.35
C MET A 171 -5.89 -20.30 -14.60
N LYS A 172 -4.68 -20.26 -14.02
CA LYS A 172 -4.11 -21.39 -13.25
C LYS A 172 -4.91 -21.67 -11.97
N GLU A 173 -5.33 -20.63 -11.26
CA GLU A 173 -6.14 -20.74 -10.06
C GLU A 173 -7.58 -21.15 -10.39
N ALA A 174 -8.17 -20.59 -11.45
CA ALA A 174 -9.48 -21.02 -11.96
C ALA A 174 -9.45 -22.51 -12.35
N ALA A 175 -8.39 -22.98 -12.99
CA ALA A 175 -8.20 -24.39 -13.31
C ALA A 175 -8.03 -25.26 -12.06
N ARG A 176 -7.30 -24.79 -11.03
CA ARG A 176 -7.16 -25.50 -9.76
C ARG A 176 -8.50 -25.63 -9.03
N LEU A 177 -9.25 -24.53 -8.90
CA LEU A 177 -10.58 -24.51 -8.26
C LEU A 177 -11.61 -25.33 -9.04
N ALA A 178 -11.52 -25.35 -10.38
CA ALA A 178 -12.36 -26.21 -11.22
C ALA A 178 -12.02 -27.70 -11.04
N GLY A 179 -10.72 -28.03 -10.93
CA GLY A 179 -10.25 -29.40 -10.66
C GLY A 179 -10.62 -29.90 -9.25
N GLU A 180 -10.54 -29.02 -8.24
CA GLU A 180 -10.95 -29.32 -6.86
C GLU A 180 -12.47 -29.54 -6.74
N ARG A 181 -13.28 -28.83 -7.54
CA ARG A 181 -14.75 -29.00 -7.58
C ARG A 181 -15.21 -30.26 -8.33
N GLN A 182 -14.36 -30.87 -9.15
CA GLN A 182 -14.71 -32.05 -9.95
C GLN A 182 -14.57 -33.39 -9.21
N ALA A 183 -14.14 -33.40 -7.94
CA ALA A 183 -14.08 -34.63 -7.14
C ALA A 183 -15.24 -34.72 -6.13
N PRO A 184 -16.31 -35.47 -6.47
CA PRO A 184 -16.95 -36.34 -5.50
C PRO A 184 -16.89 -37.81 -5.91
N SER A 185 -16.68 -38.65 -4.90
CA SER A 185 -16.55 -40.11 -4.92
C SER A 185 -17.71 -40.81 -5.64
N ALA A 186 -17.39 -41.69 -6.60
CA ALA A 186 -18.38 -42.55 -7.24
C ALA A 186 -18.99 -43.54 -6.19
N PRO A 187 -20.32 -43.65 -6.08
CA PRO A 187 -20.94 -44.61 -5.17
C PRO A 187 -20.81 -46.03 -5.73
N LYS A 188 -20.28 -46.95 -4.92
CA LYS A 188 -20.30 -48.40 -5.20
C LYS A 188 -21.75 -48.87 -5.31
N ARG A 189 -22.11 -49.46 -6.45
CA ARG A 189 -23.34 -50.24 -6.59
C ARG A 189 -23.10 -51.64 -6.05
N ASP A 190 -23.66 -51.95 -4.89
CA ASP A 190 -23.85 -53.33 -4.45
C ASP A 190 -25.01 -53.95 -5.25
N ALA A 191 -24.76 -55.09 -5.88
CA ALA A 191 -25.74 -55.86 -6.64
C ALA A 191 -26.57 -56.72 -5.68
N PRO A 192 -27.91 -56.83 -5.85
CA PRO A 192 -28.70 -57.71 -5.01
C PRO A 192 -28.56 -59.17 -5.45
N ASP A 193 -28.36 -60.03 -4.46
CA ASP A 193 -28.28 -61.47 -4.53
C ASP A 193 -29.61 -62.09 -5.03
N ARG A 194 -29.53 -62.97 -6.02
CA ARG A 194 -30.68 -63.63 -6.64
C ARG A 194 -30.69 -65.10 -6.20
N GLY A 195 -31.21 -65.35 -5.01
CA GLY A 195 -31.46 -66.68 -4.48
C GLY A 195 -32.96 -66.92 -4.24
N GLY A 196 -33.47 -68.04 -4.76
CA GLY A 196 -34.55 -68.76 -4.08
C GLY A 196 -35.84 -69.05 -4.86
N ARG A 197 -35.82 -70.23 -5.49
CA ARG A 197 -36.86 -71.30 -5.49
C ARG A 197 -38.15 -71.14 -6.31
#